data_AF-A0A1Z5JZ07-F1
#
_entry.id   AF-A0A1Z5JZ07-F1
#
_cell.length_a   1.000
_cell.length_b   1.000
_cell.length_c   1.000
_cell.angle_alpha   90.00
_cell.angle_beta   90.00
_cell.angle_gamma   90.00
#
_symmetry.space_group_name_H-M   'P 1'
#
loop_
_entity.id
_entity.type
_entity.pdbx_description
1 polymer ?
#
loop_
_entity_poly.entity_id
_entity_poly.type
_entity_poly.pdbx_seq_one_letter_code
_entity_poly.pdbx_strand_id
1 'polypeptide(L)'
;MKISTSEDDHEDKKCKLRKERKDAKDLLERAHDILKEADESYIANNTGPRRRYPTIDLCEVLIGPLLGVGGFCQVFEVKQFRLNELEQIKEEGDETNESNTLATSISNAKDESSTPSKGATERGDKRVDDSSLMNDDETHYDIRNARTTMARLVRRDGSARYAIKKLHEDLNEIERARGIVDLALEAKYLSVLWHPNIIKMRAIASGSSLDSKFFIIMDRLYDILDHRFEKWVVTKQRNKGGLFGRGANRELLHELLVERLTVAYDLASALCYMHEHHLVYRDLKKV
;
A
#
# COMPACT_ATOMS: atom_id res chain seq x y z
N MET A 1 33.43 -50.85 15.09
CA MET A 1 32.36 -49.88 15.44
C MET A 1 31.47 -49.75 14.22
N LYS A 2 30.26 -50.31 14.22
CA LYS A 2 29.31 -50.19 13.11
C LYS A 2 28.46 -48.93 13.34
N ILE A 3 28.44 -48.06 12.35
CA ILE A 3 27.59 -46.86 12.28
C ILE A 3 26.20 -47.34 11.85
N SER A 4 25.26 -47.46 12.79
CA SER A 4 23.88 -47.90 12.54
C SER A 4 22.86 -46.77 12.74
N THR A 5 23.24 -45.53 12.40
CA THR A 5 22.46 -44.32 12.75
C THR A 5 21.59 -43.76 11.61
N SER A 6 21.46 -44.43 10.46
CA SER A 6 20.86 -43.81 9.27
C SER A 6 19.38 -44.09 9.03
N GLU A 7 18.82 -45.18 9.56
CA GLU A 7 17.41 -45.56 9.29
C GLU A 7 16.44 -44.89 10.27
N ASP A 8 16.74 -44.93 11.57
CA ASP A 8 15.91 -44.30 12.61
C ASP A 8 15.77 -42.78 12.39
N ASP A 9 16.86 -42.11 12.00
CA ASP A 9 16.88 -40.67 11.69
C ASP A 9 15.97 -40.29 10.50
N HIS A 10 15.71 -41.23 9.59
CA HIS A 10 14.87 -40.98 8.42
C HIS A 10 13.38 -41.09 8.76
N GLU A 11 13.01 -42.04 9.62
CA GLU A 11 11.62 -42.23 10.04
C GLU A 11 11.12 -41.07 10.91
N ASP A 12 11.95 -40.58 11.82
CA ASP A 12 11.64 -39.42 12.67
C ASP A 12 11.40 -38.15 11.85
N LYS A 13 12.25 -37.89 10.84
CA LYS A 13 12.07 -36.75 9.91
C LYS A 13 10.76 -36.84 9.15
N LYS A 14 10.38 -38.03 8.69
CA LYS A 14 9.12 -38.26 7.97
C LYS A 14 7.90 -38.05 8.87
N CYS A 15 7.98 -38.49 10.12
CA CYS A 15 6.94 -38.27 11.13
C CYS A 15 6.76 -36.77 11.41
N LYS A 16 7.87 -36.04 11.61
CA LYS A 16 7.86 -34.58 11.84
C LYS A 16 7.22 -33.83 10.68
N LEU A 17 7.63 -34.11 9.43
CA LEU A 17 7.05 -33.46 8.24
C LEU A 17 5.55 -33.71 8.10
N ARG A 18 5.08 -34.95 8.36
CA ARG A 18 3.65 -35.28 8.33
C ARG A 18 2.85 -34.48 9.36
N LYS A 19 3.41 -34.28 10.55
CA LYS A 19 2.79 -33.45 11.58
C LYS A 19 2.72 -32.00 11.15
N GLU A 20 3.83 -31.44 10.64
CA GLU A 20 3.86 -30.05 10.15
C GLU A 20 2.84 -29.79 9.04
N ARG A 21 2.69 -30.73 8.09
CA ARG A 21 1.66 -30.67 7.03
C ARG A 21 0.25 -30.57 7.59
N LYS A 22 -0.02 -31.40 8.60
CA LYS A 22 -1.35 -31.47 9.23
C LYS A 22 -1.63 -30.17 9.96
N ASP A 23 -0.69 -29.70 10.79
CA ASP A 23 -0.83 -28.46 11.54
C ASP A 23 -1.01 -27.25 10.60
N ALA A 24 -0.28 -27.19 9.48
CA ALA A 24 -0.43 -26.16 8.47
C ALA A 24 -1.80 -26.19 7.78
N LYS A 25 -2.32 -27.39 7.47
CA LYS A 25 -3.65 -27.55 6.89
C LYS A 25 -4.76 -27.11 7.85
N ASP A 26 -4.67 -27.54 9.11
CA ASP A 26 -5.64 -27.18 10.15
C ASP A 26 -5.65 -25.65 10.38
N LEU A 27 -4.49 -24.99 10.26
CA LEU A 27 -4.40 -23.52 10.31
C LEU A 27 -5.10 -22.84 9.13
N LEU A 28 -4.89 -23.33 7.89
CA LEU A 28 -5.53 -22.75 6.70
C LEU A 28 -7.04 -22.99 6.68
N GLU A 29 -7.52 -24.12 7.21
CA GLU A 29 -8.95 -24.37 7.35
C GLU A 29 -9.61 -23.35 8.28
N ARG A 30 -8.97 -23.07 9.43
CA ARG A 30 -9.41 -22.02 10.36
C ARG A 30 -9.24 -20.61 9.83
N ALA A 31 -8.38 -20.39 8.83
CA ALA A 31 -8.13 -19.07 8.27
C ALA A 31 -9.38 -18.45 7.65
N HIS A 32 -10.25 -19.28 7.04
CA HIS A 32 -11.52 -18.81 6.49
C HIS A 32 -12.41 -18.20 7.58
N ASP A 33 -12.51 -18.87 8.73
CA ASP A 33 -13.29 -18.38 9.88
C ASP A 33 -12.69 -17.10 10.45
N ILE A 34 -11.36 -17.04 10.61
CA ILE A 34 -10.65 -15.83 11.09
C ILE A 34 -10.90 -14.65 10.16
N LEU A 35 -10.78 -14.86 8.85
CA LEU A 35 -11.00 -13.82 7.86
C LEU A 35 -12.47 -13.39 7.83
N LYS A 36 -13.41 -14.32 8.02
CA LYS A 36 -14.84 -14.01 8.09
C LYS A 36 -15.18 -13.23 9.36
N GLU A 37 -14.64 -13.63 10.51
CA GLU A 37 -14.80 -12.90 11.77
C GLU A 37 -14.23 -11.48 11.66
N ALA A 38 -13.07 -11.30 11.02
CA ALA A 38 -12.53 -9.97 10.75
C ALA A 38 -13.45 -9.13 9.84
N ASP A 39 -14.12 -9.75 8.86
CA ASP A 39 -15.10 -9.07 8.02
C ASP A 39 -16.33 -8.60 8.82
N GLU A 40 -16.86 -9.47 9.66
CA GLU A 40 -18.10 -9.25 10.43
C GLU A 40 -17.90 -8.31 11.62
N SER A 41 -16.80 -8.46 12.35
CA SER A 41 -16.53 -7.68 13.57
C SER A 41 -16.10 -6.25 13.29
N TYR A 42 -15.29 -6.05 12.25
CA TYR A 42 -14.53 -4.83 12.05
C TYR A 42 -14.99 -4.02 10.84
N ILE A 43 -15.22 -4.69 9.70
CA ILE A 43 -15.47 -4.03 8.41
C ILE A 43 -16.96 -3.78 8.17
N ALA A 44 -17.82 -4.73 8.53
CA ALA A 44 -19.24 -4.69 8.17
C ALA A 44 -20.05 -3.60 8.91
N ASN A 45 -19.64 -3.20 10.11
CA ASN A 45 -20.49 -2.39 10.98
C ASN A 45 -20.25 -0.88 10.88
N ASN A 46 -19.04 -0.42 10.49
CA ASN A 46 -18.65 0.99 10.68
C ASN A 46 -17.93 1.65 9.50
N THR A 47 -17.66 0.92 8.42
CA THR A 47 -16.97 1.48 7.25
C THR A 47 -17.88 1.34 6.04
N GLY A 48 -17.96 2.38 5.21
CA GLY A 48 -18.81 2.39 4.02
C GLY A 48 -18.50 1.24 3.03
N PRO A 49 -19.05 1.28 1.81
CA PRO A 49 -18.84 0.21 0.84
C PRO A 49 -17.35 -0.11 0.67
N ARG A 50 -17.00 -1.41 0.75
CA ARG A 50 -15.63 -1.88 0.56
C ARG A 50 -15.08 -1.38 -0.76
N ARG A 51 -13.87 -0.82 -0.73
CA ARG A 51 -13.16 -0.48 -1.95
C ARG A 51 -12.85 -1.76 -2.70
N ARG A 52 -13.17 -1.75 -3.99
CA ARG A 52 -12.68 -2.77 -4.90
C ARG A 52 -11.27 -2.36 -5.33
N TYR A 53 -10.39 -3.34 -5.42
CA TYR A 53 -9.02 -3.15 -5.88
C TYR A 53 -8.83 -3.91 -7.19
N PRO A 54 -8.09 -3.35 -8.16
CA PRO A 54 -7.73 -4.11 -9.35
C PRO A 54 -6.94 -5.35 -8.93
N THR A 55 -7.26 -6.47 -9.56
CA THR A 55 -6.47 -7.69 -9.50
C THR A 55 -5.35 -7.62 -10.53
N ILE A 56 -4.16 -8.06 -10.15
CA ILE A 56 -2.98 -8.10 -11.02
C ILE A 56 -2.32 -9.46 -10.87
N ASP A 57 -1.95 -10.06 -12.00
CA ASP A 57 -1.18 -11.30 -12.01
C ASP A 57 0.31 -11.02 -11.76
N LEU A 58 0.99 -11.90 -11.03
CA LEU A 58 2.41 -11.71 -10.71
C LEU A 58 3.27 -11.57 -11.98
N CYS A 59 2.90 -12.26 -13.07
CA CYS A 59 3.58 -12.21 -14.36
C CYS A 59 3.49 -10.83 -15.05
N GLU A 60 2.51 -10.01 -14.68
CA GLU A 60 2.35 -8.64 -15.19
C GLU A 60 3.25 -7.65 -14.46
N VAL A 61 3.90 -8.06 -13.36
CA VAL A 61 4.68 -7.16 -12.51
C VAL A 61 6.17 -7.43 -12.70
N LEU A 62 6.91 -6.44 -13.21
CA LEU A 62 8.36 -6.49 -13.20
C LEU A 62 8.88 -6.07 -11.81
N ILE A 63 9.35 -7.04 -11.04
CA ILE A 63 9.87 -6.83 -9.68
C ILE A 63 11.29 -6.25 -9.73
N GLY A 64 11.56 -5.27 -8.88
CA GLY A 64 12.84 -4.61 -8.70
C GLY A 64 13.62 -5.07 -7.46
N PRO A 65 14.51 -4.23 -6.91
CA PRO A 65 15.28 -4.56 -5.72
C PRO A 65 14.39 -4.85 -4.50
N LEU A 66 14.93 -5.62 -3.58
CA LEU A 66 14.37 -5.83 -2.25
C LEU A 66 14.44 -4.51 -1.46
N LEU A 67 13.30 -4.09 -0.90
CA LEU A 67 13.17 -2.88 -0.08
C LEU A 67 13.18 -3.20 1.41
N GLY A 68 12.68 -4.37 1.79
CA GLY A 68 12.62 -4.78 3.20
C GLY A 68 12.25 -6.24 3.37
N VAL A 69 12.61 -6.78 4.53
CA VAL A 69 12.33 -8.17 4.93
C VAL A 69 11.61 -8.16 6.27
N GLY A 70 10.45 -8.79 6.32
CA GLY A 70 9.73 -9.11 7.54
C GLY A 70 9.88 -10.58 7.92
N GLY A 71 9.18 -10.99 8.98
CA GLY A 71 9.21 -12.39 9.45
C GLY A 71 8.70 -13.40 8.43
N PHE A 72 7.60 -13.11 7.74
CA PHE A 72 7.00 -13.99 6.72
C PHE A 72 7.00 -13.42 5.31
N CYS A 73 7.17 -12.10 5.17
CA CYS A 73 7.04 -11.41 3.89
C CYS A 73 8.32 -10.70 3.49
N GLN A 74 8.46 -10.50 2.20
CA GLN A 74 9.44 -9.62 1.57
C GLN A 74 8.72 -8.51 0.82
N VAL A 75 9.31 -7.32 0.82
CA VAL A 75 8.81 -6.16 0.12
C VAL A 75 9.80 -5.79 -0.98
N PHE A 76 9.32 -5.72 -2.21
CA PHE A 76 10.13 -5.37 -3.38
C PHE A 76 9.61 -4.12 -4.06
N GLU A 77 10.50 -3.48 -4.81
CA GLU A 77 10.12 -2.42 -5.74
C GLU A 77 9.27 -2.97 -6.89
N VAL A 78 8.27 -2.22 -7.33
CA VAL A 78 7.59 -2.48 -8.61
C VAL A 78 8.19 -1.57 -9.68
N LYS A 79 8.96 -2.14 -10.62
CA LYS A 79 9.64 -1.37 -11.67
C LYS A 79 8.71 -0.97 -12.81
N GLN A 80 7.83 -1.87 -13.21
CA GLN A 80 7.00 -1.74 -14.38
C GLN A 80 5.82 -2.72 -14.31
N PHE A 81 4.70 -2.36 -14.96
CA PHE A 81 3.59 -3.25 -15.25
C PHE A 81 3.56 -3.61 -16.74
N ARG A 82 3.26 -4.87 -17.05
CA ARG A 82 3.10 -5.46 -18.38
C ARG A 82 1.67 -5.97 -18.49
N LEU A 83 0.73 -5.04 -18.67
CA LEU A 83 -0.68 -5.37 -18.73
C LEU A 83 -1.00 -6.10 -20.04
N ASN A 84 -1.80 -7.15 -19.96
CA ASN A 84 -2.30 -7.83 -21.16
C ASN A 84 -3.42 -7.00 -21.80
N GLU A 85 -3.22 -6.50 -23.02
CA GLU A 85 -4.20 -5.68 -23.76
C GLU A 85 -5.55 -6.40 -23.99
N LEU A 86 -5.56 -7.74 -23.97
CA LEU A 86 -6.74 -8.56 -24.24
C LEU A 86 -7.81 -8.53 -23.14
N GLU A 87 -7.49 -8.09 -21.93
CA GLU A 87 -8.48 -7.98 -20.85
C GLU A 87 -9.31 -6.69 -20.94
N GLN A 88 -8.78 -5.63 -21.55
CA GLN A 88 -9.50 -4.35 -21.72
C GLN A 88 -10.75 -4.50 -22.61
N ILE A 89 -10.76 -5.49 -23.52
CA ILE A 89 -11.87 -5.74 -24.45
C ILE A 89 -13.01 -6.53 -23.78
N LYS A 90 -12.72 -7.31 -22.74
CA LYS A 90 -13.74 -8.18 -22.11
C LYS A 90 -14.66 -7.43 -21.16
N GLU A 91 -14.17 -6.39 -20.48
CA GLU A 91 -14.99 -5.61 -19.54
C GLU A 91 -16.03 -4.72 -20.24
N GLU A 92 -15.82 -4.33 -21.50
CA GLU A 92 -16.80 -3.59 -22.29
C GLU A 92 -17.97 -4.47 -22.79
N GLY A 93 -17.80 -5.80 -22.78
CA GLY A 93 -18.78 -6.74 -23.36
C GLY A 93 -19.91 -7.19 -22.42
N ASP A 94 -19.77 -6.98 -21.11
CA ASP A 94 -20.69 -7.55 -20.09
C ASP A 94 -21.74 -6.55 -19.56
N GLU A 95 -21.76 -5.30 -20.06
CA GLU A 95 -22.63 -4.23 -19.54
C GLU A 95 -24.00 -4.09 -20.24
N THR A 96 -24.49 -5.09 -21.00
CA THR A 96 -25.78 -4.96 -21.71
C THR A 96 -27.01 -5.47 -20.97
N ASN A 97 -26.93 -5.98 -19.74
CA ASN A 97 -28.12 -6.46 -19.01
C ASN A 97 -28.04 -6.23 -17.50
N GLU A 98 -28.15 -4.98 -17.03
CA GLU A 98 -28.84 -4.62 -15.77
C GLU A 98 -28.64 -3.14 -15.45
N SER A 99 -29.56 -2.27 -15.89
CA SER A 99 -30.15 -1.16 -15.10
C SER A 99 -30.95 -0.22 -16.00
N ASN A 100 -32.20 -0.62 -16.27
CA ASN A 100 -33.23 0.27 -16.76
C ASN A 100 -34.17 0.59 -15.59
N THR A 101 -33.79 1.54 -14.72
CA THR A 101 -34.69 2.30 -13.84
C THR A 101 -33.87 3.29 -13.01
N LEU A 102 -33.85 4.57 -13.41
CA LEU A 102 -34.27 5.71 -12.57
C LEU A 102 -33.96 7.02 -13.33
N ALA A 103 -34.85 7.40 -14.24
CA ALA A 103 -34.89 8.75 -14.77
C ALA A 103 -35.69 9.63 -13.80
N THR A 104 -35.05 10.62 -13.19
CA THR A 104 -35.74 11.80 -12.65
C THR A 104 -34.85 13.04 -12.78
N SER A 105 -35.11 13.77 -13.86
CA SER A 105 -35.32 15.22 -13.91
C SER A 105 -34.39 16.14 -13.11
N ILE A 106 -33.43 16.79 -13.78
CA ILE A 106 -33.08 18.19 -13.49
C ILE A 106 -33.00 18.98 -14.80
N SER A 107 -33.89 19.96 -14.89
CA SER A 107 -34.03 20.94 -15.95
C SER A 107 -33.06 22.11 -15.79
N ASN A 108 -32.46 22.53 -16.91
CA ASN A 108 -32.13 23.88 -17.37
C ASN A 108 -31.88 25.01 -16.35
N ALA A 109 -30.70 25.61 -16.44
CA ALA A 109 -30.56 27.07 -16.48
C ALA A 109 -29.33 27.46 -17.33
N LYS A 110 -29.60 28.21 -18.40
CA LYS A 110 -28.63 28.97 -19.19
C LYS A 110 -28.26 30.23 -18.42
N ASP A 111 -27.00 30.64 -18.46
CA ASP A 111 -26.73 32.07 -18.58
C ASP A 111 -25.41 32.33 -19.32
N GLU A 112 -25.53 33.17 -20.34
CA GLU A 112 -24.46 33.67 -21.19
C GLU A 112 -23.96 35.00 -20.60
N SER A 113 -22.64 35.21 -20.52
CA SER A 113 -22.11 36.55 -20.68
C SER A 113 -20.63 36.50 -21.11
N SER A 114 -20.42 36.95 -22.33
CA SER A 114 -19.15 37.20 -22.99
C SER A 114 -18.56 38.56 -22.60
N THR A 115 -17.24 38.68 -22.53
CA THR A 115 -16.49 39.76 -23.23
C THR A 115 -14.98 39.49 -23.28
N PRO A 116 -14.26 40.01 -24.30
CA PRO A 116 -12.91 39.57 -24.68
C PRO A 116 -11.81 40.57 -24.33
N SER A 117 -10.58 40.09 -24.09
CA SER A 117 -9.38 40.93 -24.08
C SER A 117 -8.13 40.19 -24.59
N LYS A 118 -7.57 40.77 -25.66
CA LYS A 118 -6.17 40.80 -26.17
C LYS A 118 -5.12 40.39 -25.12
N GLY A 119 -4.07 39.62 -25.39
CA GLY A 119 -3.20 39.58 -26.55
C GLY A 119 -1.77 39.91 -26.09
N ALA A 120 -0.95 38.90 -25.80
CA ALA A 120 0.50 39.06 -25.59
C ALA A 120 1.22 37.72 -25.82
N THR A 121 2.27 37.80 -26.62
CA THR A 121 3.10 36.71 -27.12
C THR A 121 4.27 36.51 -26.16
N GLU A 122 4.31 35.40 -25.42
CA GLU A 122 5.50 35.01 -24.65
C GLU A 122 5.88 33.56 -24.93
N ARG A 123 7.11 33.39 -25.44
CA ARG A 123 7.81 32.10 -25.53
C ARG A 123 8.25 31.70 -24.12
N GLY A 124 7.39 30.97 -23.43
CA GLY A 124 7.69 30.34 -22.14
C GLY A 124 7.96 28.85 -22.31
N ASP A 125 9.15 28.44 -21.91
CA ASP A 125 9.60 27.05 -21.75
C ASP A 125 8.65 26.30 -20.80
N LYS A 126 7.81 25.42 -21.34
CA LYS A 126 6.82 24.65 -20.57
C LYS A 126 7.52 23.48 -19.86
N ARG A 127 8.13 23.76 -18.72
CA ARG A 127 8.17 22.75 -17.65
C ARG A 127 6.74 22.57 -17.18
N VAL A 128 6.15 21.42 -17.54
CA VAL A 128 4.86 21.00 -17.01
C VAL A 128 5.05 20.84 -15.50
N ASP A 129 4.54 21.81 -14.76
CA ASP A 129 4.44 21.78 -13.31
C ASP A 129 3.41 20.72 -12.95
N ASP A 130 3.88 19.48 -12.79
CA ASP A 130 3.11 18.29 -12.40
C ASP A 130 2.74 18.31 -10.90
N SER A 131 2.61 19.50 -10.31
CA SER A 131 2.15 19.68 -8.92
C SER A 131 0.64 19.61 -8.78
N SER A 132 -0.12 19.64 -9.89
CA SER A 132 -1.59 19.56 -9.90
C SER A 132 -2.15 18.14 -9.76
N LEU A 133 -1.32 17.08 -9.79
CA LEU A 133 -1.74 15.70 -9.54
C LEU A 133 -1.81 15.30 -8.05
N MET A 134 -1.62 16.25 -7.13
CA MET A 134 -1.59 15.96 -5.69
C MET A 134 -2.97 16.05 -4.99
N ASN A 135 -4.03 16.44 -5.69
CA ASN A 135 -5.41 16.47 -5.15
C ASN A 135 -6.21 15.20 -5.54
N ASP A 136 -5.57 14.04 -5.50
CA ASP A 136 -6.15 12.74 -5.85
C ASP A 136 -6.85 12.06 -4.63
N ASP A 137 -7.18 12.84 -3.59
CA ASP A 137 -7.76 12.30 -2.35
C ASP A 137 -9.27 12.03 -2.44
N GLU A 138 -9.95 12.56 -3.47
CA GLU A 138 -11.41 12.45 -3.62
C GLU A 138 -11.89 11.93 -4.99
N THR A 139 -10.98 11.72 -5.95
CA THR A 139 -11.31 11.06 -7.21
C THR A 139 -11.67 9.60 -6.93
N HIS A 140 -12.96 9.29 -7.06
CA HIS A 140 -13.51 7.93 -7.01
C HIS A 140 -12.63 7.03 -7.87
N TYR A 141 -11.83 6.17 -7.22
CA TYR A 141 -10.84 5.31 -7.86
C TYR A 141 -11.54 4.41 -8.86
N ASP A 142 -11.52 4.80 -10.14
CA ASP A 142 -12.15 4.04 -11.19
C ASP A 142 -11.36 2.75 -11.41
N ILE A 143 -11.89 1.65 -10.87
CA ILE A 143 -11.26 0.34 -10.92
C ILE A 143 -10.99 -0.11 -12.35
N ARG A 144 -11.82 0.30 -13.33
CA ARG A 144 -11.67 -0.05 -14.74
C ARG A 144 -10.37 0.50 -15.30
N ASN A 145 -10.02 1.72 -14.89
CA ASN A 145 -8.82 2.43 -15.35
C ASN A 145 -7.64 2.33 -14.36
N ALA A 146 -7.83 1.70 -13.21
CA ALA A 146 -6.83 1.64 -12.15
C ALA A 146 -5.54 0.95 -12.60
N ARG A 147 -5.63 -0.19 -13.29
CA ARG A 147 -4.45 -0.94 -13.78
C ARG A 147 -3.63 -0.09 -14.74
N THR A 148 -4.28 0.50 -15.75
CA THR A 148 -3.63 1.36 -16.74
C THR A 148 -3.02 2.61 -16.09
N THR A 149 -3.71 3.20 -15.11
CA THR A 149 -3.19 4.33 -14.34
C THR A 149 -1.96 3.96 -13.52
N MET A 150 -1.97 2.83 -12.83
CA MET A 150 -0.81 2.31 -12.10
C MET A 150 0.36 2.02 -13.05
N ALA A 151 0.10 1.42 -14.21
CA ALA A 151 1.14 1.19 -15.22
C ALA A 151 1.79 2.48 -15.70
N ARG A 152 0.98 3.50 -16.00
CA ARG A 152 1.43 4.83 -16.45
C ARG A 152 2.20 5.57 -15.37
N LEU A 153 1.75 5.49 -14.11
CA LEU A 153 2.30 6.23 -12.97
C LEU A 153 3.27 5.41 -12.12
N VAL A 154 3.79 4.29 -12.66
CA VAL A 154 4.70 3.38 -11.94
C VAL A 154 5.97 4.07 -11.44
N ARG A 155 6.34 5.22 -12.03
CA ARG A 155 7.45 6.06 -11.58
C ARG A 155 6.96 7.43 -11.11
N ARG A 156 7.65 7.94 -10.09
CA ARG A 156 7.53 9.30 -9.56
C ARG A 156 8.95 9.82 -9.34
N ASP A 157 9.28 10.95 -9.96
CA ASP A 157 10.61 11.59 -9.83
C ASP A 157 11.78 10.63 -10.12
N GLY A 158 11.62 9.80 -11.15
CA GLY A 158 12.61 8.80 -11.55
C GLY A 158 12.68 7.54 -10.66
N SER A 159 11.99 7.53 -9.53
CA SER A 159 11.92 6.39 -8.60
C SER A 159 10.63 5.60 -8.78
N ALA A 160 10.64 4.31 -8.47
CA ALA A 160 9.40 3.53 -8.49
C ALA A 160 8.40 4.06 -7.44
N ARG A 161 7.12 4.13 -7.81
CA ARG A 161 6.01 4.64 -6.99
C ARG A 161 5.41 3.57 -6.08
N TYR A 162 5.50 2.31 -6.47
CA TYR A 162 4.84 1.21 -5.79
C TYR A 162 5.82 0.20 -5.23
N ALA A 163 5.37 -0.49 -4.20
CA ALA A 163 6.01 -1.66 -3.62
C ALA A 163 5.05 -2.86 -3.68
N ILE A 164 5.61 -4.05 -3.80
CA ILE A 164 4.88 -5.32 -3.76
C ILE A 164 5.32 -6.10 -2.53
N LYS A 165 4.35 -6.49 -1.70
CA LYS A 165 4.57 -7.32 -0.50
C LYS A 165 4.08 -8.74 -0.78
N LYS A 166 4.98 -9.72 -0.70
CA LYS A 166 4.69 -11.15 -0.94
C LYS A 166 5.38 -12.02 0.11
N LEU A 167 4.96 -13.27 0.23
CA LEU A 167 5.61 -14.23 1.13
C LEU A 167 7.03 -14.58 0.69
N HIS A 168 7.85 -14.94 1.68
CA HIS A 168 9.12 -15.63 1.46
C HIS A 168 8.89 -16.98 0.75
N GLU A 169 9.78 -17.34 -0.16
CA GLU A 169 9.68 -18.61 -0.90
C GLU A 169 10.19 -19.80 -0.07
N ASP A 170 11.07 -19.55 0.89
CA ASP A 170 11.81 -20.52 1.70
C ASP A 170 11.15 -20.85 3.07
N LEU A 171 9.91 -20.41 3.30
CA LEU A 171 9.17 -20.75 4.53
C LEU A 171 8.82 -22.24 4.60
N ASN A 172 8.92 -22.80 5.81
CA ASN A 172 8.34 -24.11 6.10
C ASN A 172 6.79 -24.07 6.04
N GLU A 173 6.13 -25.22 6.06
CA GLU A 173 4.69 -25.30 5.81
C GLU A 173 3.85 -24.53 6.87
N ILE A 174 4.27 -24.57 8.15
CA ILE A 174 3.57 -23.88 9.23
C ILE A 174 3.78 -22.37 9.14
N GLU A 175 5.02 -21.92 8.91
CA GLU A 175 5.35 -20.51 8.73
C GLU A 175 4.65 -19.92 7.52
N ARG A 176 4.58 -20.69 6.42
CA ARG A 176 3.86 -20.30 5.20
C ARG A 176 2.37 -20.14 5.49
N ALA A 177 1.76 -21.11 6.17
CA ALA A 177 0.34 -21.01 6.55
C ALA A 177 0.06 -19.77 7.40
N ARG A 178 0.89 -19.50 8.43
CA ARG A 178 0.77 -18.28 9.26
C ARG A 178 0.94 -17.01 8.44
N GLY A 179 1.98 -16.97 7.60
CA GLY A 179 2.24 -15.84 6.72
C GLY A 179 1.09 -15.54 5.76
N ILE A 180 0.46 -16.57 5.18
CA ILE A 180 -0.72 -16.41 4.32
C ILE A 180 -1.85 -15.72 5.09
N VAL A 181 -2.16 -16.18 6.30
CA VAL A 181 -3.23 -15.60 7.13
C VAL A 181 -2.91 -14.16 7.51
N ASP A 182 -1.67 -13.89 7.95
CA ASP A 182 -1.23 -12.55 8.34
C ASP A 182 -1.31 -11.57 7.16
N LEU A 183 -0.83 -11.97 5.98
CA LEU A 183 -0.87 -11.13 4.78
C LEU A 183 -2.31 -10.87 4.30
N ALA A 184 -3.19 -11.87 4.38
CA ALA A 184 -4.61 -11.71 4.06
C ALA A 184 -5.31 -10.76 5.03
N LEU A 185 -5.04 -10.86 6.34
CA LEU A 185 -5.55 -9.93 7.34
C LEU A 185 -5.03 -8.51 7.11
N GLU A 186 -3.75 -8.35 6.80
CA GLU A 186 -3.17 -7.05 6.48
C GLU A 186 -3.84 -6.41 5.27
N ALA A 187 -4.07 -7.18 4.19
CA ALA A 187 -4.81 -6.72 3.02
C ALA A 187 -6.22 -6.26 3.39
N LYS A 188 -6.91 -6.98 4.28
CA LYS A 188 -8.24 -6.59 4.77
C LYS A 188 -8.22 -5.29 5.56
N TYR A 189 -7.29 -5.13 6.50
CA TYR A 189 -7.17 -3.88 7.25
C TYR A 189 -6.82 -2.70 6.35
N LEU A 190 -5.91 -2.87 5.40
CA LEU A 190 -5.56 -1.82 4.43
C LEU A 190 -6.70 -1.50 3.45
N SER A 191 -7.63 -2.43 3.22
CA SER A 191 -8.77 -2.23 2.31
C SER A 191 -9.79 -1.18 2.78
N VAL A 192 -9.79 -0.88 4.08
CA VAL A 192 -10.72 0.08 4.70
C VAL A 192 -10.06 1.40 5.09
N LEU A 193 -8.73 1.49 5.00
CA LEU A 193 -7.99 2.70 5.36
C LEU A 193 -7.80 3.62 4.14
N TRP A 194 -8.27 4.86 4.25
CA TRP A 194 -8.07 5.89 3.24
C TRP A 194 -7.75 7.25 3.86
N HIS A 195 -6.46 7.49 4.05
CA HIS A 195 -5.96 8.74 4.61
C HIS A 195 -4.63 9.12 3.93
N PRO A 196 -4.35 10.41 3.68
CA PRO A 196 -3.12 10.85 2.99
C PRO A 196 -1.84 10.44 3.72
N ASN A 197 -1.87 10.39 5.05
CA ASN A 197 -0.72 9.99 5.88
C ASN A 197 -0.70 8.50 6.26
N ILE A 198 -1.46 7.65 5.56
CA ILE A 198 -1.44 6.18 5.72
C ILE A 198 -1.11 5.55 4.36
N ILE A 199 -0.26 4.52 4.35
CA ILE A 199 0.06 3.78 3.12
C ILE A 199 -1.22 3.19 2.54
N LYS A 200 -1.49 3.47 1.26
CA LYS A 200 -2.67 2.96 0.56
C LYS A 200 -2.31 1.68 -0.17
N MET A 201 -3.19 0.68 -0.06
CA MET A 201 -3.21 -0.46 -0.99
C MET A 201 -3.68 0.02 -2.37
N ARG A 202 -3.12 -0.52 -3.43
CA ARG A 202 -3.36 -0.09 -4.82
C ARG A 202 -3.87 -1.22 -5.71
N ALA A 203 -3.40 -2.44 -5.48
CA ALA A 203 -3.86 -3.65 -6.17
C ALA A 203 -3.65 -4.88 -5.27
N ILE A 204 -4.32 -5.97 -5.62
CA ILE A 204 -4.17 -7.28 -4.98
C ILE A 204 -3.81 -8.33 -6.03
N ALA A 205 -3.24 -9.46 -5.60
CA ALA A 205 -2.97 -10.57 -6.50
C ALA A 205 -4.26 -11.10 -7.14
N SER A 206 -4.18 -11.49 -8.41
CA SER A 206 -5.19 -12.34 -9.05
C SER A 206 -5.26 -13.69 -8.31
N GLY A 207 -6.41 -14.01 -7.72
CA GLY A 207 -6.66 -15.29 -7.04
C GLY A 207 -7.15 -15.16 -5.60
N SER A 208 -7.04 -16.26 -4.85
CA SER A 208 -7.47 -16.33 -3.45
C SER A 208 -6.47 -15.64 -2.52
N SER A 209 -6.98 -14.92 -1.50
CA SER A 209 -6.13 -14.35 -0.44
C SER A 209 -5.45 -15.40 0.43
N LEU A 210 -5.90 -16.66 0.35
CA LEU A 210 -5.32 -17.79 1.07
C LEU A 210 -4.34 -18.63 0.22
N ASP A 211 -3.91 -18.11 -0.94
CA ASP A 211 -2.86 -18.73 -1.74
C ASP A 211 -1.46 -18.27 -1.26
N SER A 212 -0.49 -19.18 -1.30
CA SER A 212 0.94 -18.89 -1.13
C SER A 212 1.50 -17.84 -2.10
N LYS A 213 0.85 -17.66 -3.26
CA LYS A 213 1.19 -16.64 -4.27
C LYS A 213 0.47 -15.33 -4.05
N PHE A 214 -0.36 -15.21 -3.00
CA PHE A 214 -1.03 -13.97 -2.68
C PHE A 214 0.00 -12.87 -2.38
N PHE A 215 -0.28 -11.68 -2.88
CA PHE A 215 0.51 -10.48 -2.67
C PHE A 215 -0.40 -9.27 -2.73
N ILE A 216 0.11 -8.16 -2.20
CA ILE A 216 -0.53 -6.84 -2.32
C ILE A 216 0.46 -5.83 -2.88
N ILE A 217 -0.06 -4.89 -3.66
CA ILE A 217 0.69 -3.74 -4.17
C ILE A 217 0.23 -2.51 -3.42
N MET A 218 1.18 -1.72 -2.93
CA MET A 218 0.94 -0.55 -2.08
C MET A 218 1.85 0.61 -2.47
N ASP A 219 1.57 1.80 -1.93
CA ASP A 219 2.47 2.94 -2.06
C ASP A 219 3.85 2.62 -1.49
N ARG A 220 4.92 3.02 -2.19
CA ARG A 220 6.29 2.88 -1.71
C ARG A 220 6.61 3.98 -0.69
N LEU A 221 7.16 3.58 0.46
CA LEU A 221 7.83 4.51 1.37
C LEU A 221 9.29 4.73 0.91
N TYR A 222 9.69 6.00 0.82
CA TYR A 222 11.03 6.40 0.37
C TYR A 222 12.00 6.69 1.52
N ASP A 223 11.47 7.02 2.69
CA ASP A 223 12.24 7.31 3.90
C ASP A 223 11.47 6.80 5.11
N ILE A 224 12.19 6.56 6.21
CA ILE A 224 11.62 6.16 7.50
C ILE A 224 11.96 7.20 8.56
N LEU A 225 11.16 7.23 9.63
CA LEU A 225 11.25 8.29 10.62
C LEU A 225 12.58 8.24 11.39
N ASP A 226 13.16 7.06 11.60
CA ASP A 226 14.46 6.91 12.26
C ASP A 226 15.58 7.61 11.49
N HIS A 227 15.67 7.41 10.17
CA HIS A 227 16.64 8.12 9.34
C HIS A 227 16.42 9.65 9.36
N ARG A 228 15.17 10.10 9.44
CA ARG A 228 14.87 11.54 9.62
C ARG A 228 15.34 12.04 10.98
N PHE A 229 15.14 11.28 12.05
CA PHE A 229 15.65 11.64 13.38
C PHE A 229 17.18 11.80 13.40
N GLU A 230 17.91 10.88 12.77
CA GLU A 230 19.38 10.96 12.66
C GLU A 230 19.81 12.25 11.96
N LYS A 231 19.22 12.55 10.78
CA LYS A 231 19.46 13.80 10.03
C LYS A 231 19.14 15.01 10.90
N TRP A 232 18.01 15.00 11.58
CA TRP A 232 17.55 16.09 12.44
C TRP A 232 18.47 16.34 13.64
N VAL A 233 19.04 15.28 14.24
CA VAL A 233 20.01 15.41 15.33
C VAL A 233 21.28 16.08 14.82
N VAL A 234 21.82 15.64 13.69
CA VAL A 234 23.01 16.21 13.06
C VAL A 234 22.77 17.68 12.67
N THR A 235 21.66 17.98 12.01
CA THR A 235 21.29 19.35 11.61
C THR A 235 21.16 20.28 12.82
N LYS A 236 20.49 19.82 13.90
CA LYS A 236 20.37 20.62 15.13
C LYS A 236 21.74 20.89 15.76
N GLN A 237 22.62 19.90 15.84
CA GLN A 237 23.93 20.04 16.46
C GLN A 237 24.83 21.02 15.68
N ARG A 238 24.81 20.98 14.35
CA ARG A 238 25.60 21.89 13.50
C ARG A 238 25.13 23.33 13.59
N ASN A 239 23.84 23.56 13.82
CA ASN A 239 23.23 24.90 13.71
C ASN A 239 22.91 25.58 15.05
N LYS A 240 23.09 24.93 16.20
CA LYS A 240 22.81 25.51 17.54
C LYS A 240 23.80 26.59 18.02
N GLY A 241 24.92 26.78 17.32
CA GLY A 241 25.98 27.71 17.71
C GLY A 241 26.82 27.24 18.92
N GLY A 242 27.73 28.09 19.38
CA GLY A 242 28.61 27.85 20.53
C GLY A 242 27.97 28.21 21.88
N LEU A 243 28.81 28.48 22.89
CA LEU A 243 28.35 28.93 24.22
C LEU A 243 27.42 30.15 24.07
N PHE A 244 26.26 30.10 24.72
CA PHE A 244 25.19 31.12 24.66
C PHE A 244 24.54 31.33 23.27
N GLY A 245 24.62 30.34 22.37
CA GLY A 245 23.93 30.39 21.07
C GLY A 245 24.57 31.37 20.07
N ARG A 246 25.80 31.81 20.33
CA ARG A 246 26.56 32.68 19.41
C ARG A 246 26.93 31.87 18.17
N GLY A 247 26.59 32.37 16.98
CA GLY A 247 26.76 31.67 15.71
C GLY A 247 25.68 30.63 15.39
N ALA A 248 24.55 30.63 16.10
CA ALA A 248 23.42 29.78 15.74
C ALA A 248 22.76 30.23 14.44
N ASN A 249 22.47 29.27 13.54
CA ASN A 249 21.64 29.53 12.37
C ASN A 249 20.17 29.36 12.76
N ARG A 250 19.55 30.47 13.19
CA ARG A 250 18.17 30.47 13.71
C ARG A 250 17.13 30.10 12.64
N GLU A 251 17.38 30.45 11.39
CA GLU A 251 16.49 30.13 10.26
C GLU A 251 16.41 28.63 10.04
N LEU A 252 17.56 27.94 9.90
CA LEU A 252 17.60 26.48 9.75
C LEU A 252 17.03 25.74 10.97
N LEU A 253 17.23 26.27 12.18
CA LEU A 253 16.64 25.68 13.39
C LEU A 253 15.12 25.84 13.42
N HIS A 254 14.59 26.96 12.91
CA HIS A 254 13.16 27.19 12.79
C HIS A 254 12.54 26.26 11.74
N GLU A 255 13.16 26.15 10.56
CA GLU A 255 12.74 25.19 9.51
C GLU A 255 12.70 23.75 10.03
N LEU A 256 13.75 23.35 10.77
CA LEU A 256 13.81 22.03 11.39
C LEU A 256 12.69 21.80 12.42
N LEU A 257 12.30 22.85 13.15
CA LEU A 257 11.17 22.76 14.09
C LEU A 257 9.84 22.62 13.34
N VAL A 258 9.64 23.41 12.29
CA VAL A 258 8.45 23.33 11.42
C VAL A 258 8.32 21.92 10.85
N GLU A 259 9.39 21.37 10.26
CA GLU A 259 9.40 20.02 9.70
C GLU A 259 8.96 18.95 10.72
N ARG A 260 9.50 19.03 11.95
CA ARG A 260 9.15 18.08 13.03
C ARG A 260 7.70 18.21 13.49
N LEU A 261 7.19 19.44 13.57
CA LEU A 261 5.80 19.70 13.94
C LEU A 261 4.84 19.21 12.86
N THR A 262 5.18 19.38 11.58
CA THR A 262 4.42 18.81 10.46
C THR A 262 4.35 17.29 10.56
N VAL A 263 5.48 16.61 10.79
CA VAL A 263 5.48 15.15 10.96
C VAL A 263 4.64 14.70 12.15
N ALA A 264 4.72 15.41 13.28
CA ALA A 264 3.91 15.10 14.45
C ALA A 264 2.41 15.29 14.18
N TYR A 265 2.04 16.34 13.44
CA TYR A 265 0.67 16.59 13.01
C TYR A 265 0.16 15.51 12.06
N ASP A 266 0.93 15.14 11.04
CA ASP A 266 0.59 14.09 10.07
C ASP A 266 0.32 12.74 10.76
N LEU A 267 1.18 12.37 11.72
CA LEU A 267 1.01 11.16 12.53
C LEU A 267 -0.24 11.24 13.41
N ALA A 268 -0.47 12.39 14.06
CA ALA A 268 -1.66 12.58 14.88
C ALA A 268 -2.95 12.50 14.04
N SER A 269 -2.95 13.07 12.83
CA SER A 269 -4.06 13.00 11.88
C SER A 269 -4.35 11.56 11.47
N ALA A 270 -3.32 10.80 11.10
CA ALA A 270 -3.47 9.38 10.75
C ALA A 270 -4.04 8.56 11.91
N LEU A 271 -3.53 8.76 13.13
CA LEU A 271 -4.00 8.04 14.32
C LEU A 271 -5.44 8.42 14.69
N CYS A 272 -5.80 9.70 14.56
CA CYS A 272 -7.17 10.17 14.76
C CYS A 272 -8.12 9.45 13.79
N TYR A 273 -7.77 9.42 12.51
CA TYR A 273 -8.50 8.70 11.48
C TYR A 273 -8.64 7.19 11.80
N MET A 274 -7.55 6.53 12.20
CA MET A 274 -7.59 5.12 12.58
C MET A 274 -8.54 4.88 13.76
N HIS A 275 -8.51 5.74 14.78
CA HIS A 275 -9.39 5.62 15.95
C HIS A 275 -10.87 5.87 15.61
N GLU A 276 -11.17 6.80 14.70
CA GLU A 276 -12.52 7.00 14.17
C GLU A 276 -13.05 5.75 13.45
N HIS A 277 -12.14 4.96 12.86
CA HIS A 277 -12.44 3.67 12.23
C HIS A 277 -12.31 2.50 13.23
N HIS A 278 -12.28 2.76 14.54
CA HIS A 278 -12.14 1.75 15.61
C HIS A 278 -10.89 0.87 15.49
N LEU A 279 -9.84 1.39 14.88
CA LEU A 279 -8.62 0.68 14.53
C LEU A 279 -7.52 1.06 15.51
N VAL A 280 -7.12 0.11 16.37
CA VAL A 280 -6.06 0.35 17.36
C VAL A 280 -4.72 -0.10 16.80
N TYR A 281 -3.87 0.86 16.44
CA TYR A 281 -2.48 0.57 16.10
C TYR A 281 -1.67 0.32 17.37
N ARG A 282 -1.23 -0.92 17.56
CA ARG A 282 -0.57 -1.36 18.81
C ARG A 282 0.95 -1.24 18.82
N ASP A 283 1.55 -1.01 17.65
CA ASP A 283 3.01 -1.04 17.51
C ASP A 283 3.56 0.27 16.92
N LEU A 284 3.15 1.40 17.49
CA LEU A 284 3.68 2.70 17.10
C LEU A 284 5.13 2.84 17.55
N LYS A 285 6.03 2.56 16.61
CA LYS A 285 7.47 2.67 16.76
C LYS A 285 8.02 3.66 15.75
N LYS A 286 9.13 4.27 16.14
CA LYS A 286 10.05 4.89 15.18
C LYS A 286 10.80 3.69 14.61
N VAL A 287 10.44 3.32 13.37
CA VAL A 287 11.10 2.26 12.61
C VAL A 287 12.09 2.91 11.67
#